data_AF-A0A644T5H2-F1
#
_entry.id   AF-A0A644T5H2-F1
#
_cell.length_a   1.000
_cell.length_b   1.000
_cell.length_c   1.000
_cell.angle_alpha   90.00
_cell.angle_beta   90.00
_cell.angle_gamma   90.00
#
_symmetry.space_group_name_H-M   'P 1'
#
loop_
_entity.id
_entity.type
_entity.pdbx_description
1 polymer ?
#
loop_
_entity_poly.entity_id
_entity_poly.type
_entity_poly.pdbx_seq_one_letter_code
_entity_poly.pdbx_strand_id
1 'polypeptide(L)'
;MQKNNAAPVEVGEQACDGPERMCVICRRRFPKADLDRHVLAEQGILTLDAEKTRPGRGWYVCSDPVCAAKFAKFRPGTRRKGGKHVR
;
A
#
# COMPACT_ATOMS: atom_id res chain seq x y z
N MET A 1 35.93 -14.48 5.67
CA MET A 1 35.03 -13.37 6.07
C MET A 1 34.84 -12.45 4.87
N GLN A 2 33.98 -12.81 3.91
CA GLN A 2 33.63 -11.89 2.82
C GLN A 2 32.67 -10.83 3.38
N LYS A 3 33.15 -9.58 3.41
CA LYS A 3 32.36 -8.39 3.73
C LYS A 3 31.54 -8.06 2.48
N ASN A 4 30.32 -8.55 2.43
CA ASN A 4 29.39 -8.19 1.37
C ASN A 4 28.84 -6.80 1.71
N ASN A 5 29.51 -5.77 1.20
CA ASN A 5 29.05 -4.39 1.26
C ASN A 5 27.77 -4.29 0.42
N ALA A 6 26.62 -4.34 1.09
CA ALA A 6 25.35 -3.96 0.49
C ALA A 6 25.43 -2.46 0.19
N ALA A 7 25.54 -2.14 -1.10
CA ALA A 7 25.43 -0.78 -1.58
C ALA A 7 24.12 -0.17 -1.06
N PRO A 8 24.12 1.11 -0.62
CA PRO A 8 22.87 1.79 -0.35
C PRO A 8 22.13 1.90 -1.68
N VAL A 9 20.99 1.20 -1.79
CA VAL A 9 20.03 1.44 -2.86
C VAL A 9 19.52 2.87 -2.67
N GLU A 10 20.06 3.79 -3.46
CA GLU A 10 19.62 5.17 -3.52
C GLU A 10 18.19 5.20 -4.07
N VAL A 11 17.22 5.31 -3.16
CA VAL A 11 15.81 5.52 -3.50
C VAL A 11 15.71 6.96 -3.97
N GLY A 12 15.76 7.13 -5.29
CA GLY A 12 15.74 8.44 -5.93
C GLY A 12 14.54 9.27 -5.49
N GLU A 13 14.85 10.42 -4.93
CA GLU A 13 13.95 11.54 -4.64
C GLU A 13 13.33 12.02 -5.97
N GLN A 14 12.23 11.39 -6.37
CA GLN A 14 11.45 11.80 -7.53
C GLN A 14 10.12 12.33 -7.03
N ALA A 15 10.14 13.58 -6.58
CA ALA A 15 8.97 14.40 -6.37
C ALA A 15 8.29 14.67 -7.73
N CYS A 16 7.64 13.65 -8.28
CA CYS A 16 6.75 13.83 -9.41
C CYS A 16 5.44 14.42 -8.91
N ASP A 17 4.99 15.51 -9.54
CA ASP A 17 3.77 16.32 -9.37
C ASP A 17 2.45 15.53 -9.52
N GLY A 18 2.39 14.34 -8.95
CA GLY A 18 1.20 13.51 -8.89
C GLY A 18 0.35 13.85 -7.67
N PRO A 19 -0.95 13.46 -7.69
CA PRO A 19 -1.80 13.65 -6.53
C PRO A 19 -1.25 12.90 -5.32
N GLU A 20 -1.38 13.48 -4.14
CA GLU A 20 -1.16 12.73 -2.90
C GLU A 20 -2.28 11.70 -2.68
N ARG A 21 -1.89 10.57 -2.11
CA ARG A 21 -2.77 9.47 -1.76
C ARG A 21 -2.50 9.06 -0.32
N MET A 22 -3.49 8.40 0.26
CA MET A 22 -3.44 8.02 1.67
C MET A 22 -3.17 6.52 1.79
N CYS A 23 -2.19 6.16 2.61
CA CYS A 23 -1.95 4.77 2.96
C CYS A 23 -3.17 4.22 3.71
N VAL A 24 -3.71 3.08 3.26
CA VAL A 24 -4.90 2.47 3.88
C VAL A 24 -4.62 1.89 5.27
N ILE A 25 -3.35 1.71 5.63
CA ILE A 25 -2.93 1.17 6.93
C ILE A 25 -2.62 2.29 7.92
N CYS A 26 -1.59 3.11 7.68
CA CYS A 26 -1.18 4.15 8.63
C CYS A 26 -1.96 5.46 8.49
N ARG A 27 -2.80 5.61 7.46
CA ARG A 27 -3.64 6.79 7.23
C ARG A 27 -2.87 8.11 7.02
N ARG A 28 -1.55 8.05 6.82
CA ARG A 28 -0.71 9.18 6.38
C ARG A 28 -0.83 9.39 4.86
N ARG A 29 -0.54 10.62 4.41
CA ARG A 29 -0.49 11.00 2.99
C ARG A 29 0.92 10.85 2.46
N PHE A 30 1.02 10.40 1.22
CA PHE A 30 2.26 10.23 0.47
C PHE A 30 2.00 10.58 -1.01
N PRO A 31 3.02 10.98 -1.76
CA PRO A 31 2.93 11.09 -3.22
C PRO A 31 2.39 9.78 -3.82
N LYS A 32 1.55 9.86 -4.86
CA LYS A 32 1.02 8.66 -5.53
C LYS A 32 2.15 7.73 -6.00
N ALA A 33 3.29 8.27 -6.42
CA ALA A 33 4.42 7.48 -6.91
C ALA A 33 4.98 6.54 -5.84
N ASP A 34 5.11 7.02 -4.61
CA ASP A 34 5.71 6.31 -3.47
C ASP A 34 4.79 5.25 -2.84
N LEU A 35 3.58 5.11 -3.36
CA LEU A 35 2.62 4.11 -2.87
C LEU A 35 2.50 2.95 -3.83
N ASP A 36 2.56 1.75 -3.25
CA ASP A 36 2.19 0.50 -3.91
C ASP A 36 0.67 0.41 -4.01
N ARG A 37 0.16 0.32 -5.25
CA ARG A 37 -1.25 0.06 -5.50
C ARG A 37 -1.49 -1.44 -5.54
N HIS A 38 -2.50 -1.91 -4.83
CA HIS A 38 -2.99 -3.27 -4.91
C HIS A 38 -4.43 -3.28 -5.38
N VAL A 39 -4.81 -4.24 -6.21
CA VAL A 39 -6.19 -4.44 -6.68
C VAL A 39 -6.69 -5.80 -6.25
N LEU A 40 -8.00 -5.92 -6.02
CA LEU A 40 -8.61 -7.20 -5.69
C LEU A 40 -8.85 -7.95 -7.00
N ALA A 41 -8.14 -9.06 -7.19
CA ALA A 41 -8.38 -9.97 -8.29
C ALA A 41 -9.70 -10.73 -8.09
N GLU A 42 -10.20 -11.36 -9.16
CA GLU A 42 -11.47 -12.12 -9.15
C GLU A 42 -11.45 -13.26 -8.12
N GLN A 43 -10.28 -13.82 -7.83
CA GLN A 43 -10.05 -14.86 -6.84
C GLN A 43 -10.08 -14.34 -5.38
N GLY A 44 -10.36 -13.05 -5.17
CA GLY A 44 -10.40 -12.42 -3.84
C GLY A 44 -9.01 -12.19 -3.22
N ILE A 45 -7.96 -12.22 -4.03
CA ILE A 45 -6.57 -11.98 -3.62
C ILE A 45 -6.18 -10.55 -4.00
N LEU A 46 -5.51 -9.85 -3.09
CA LEU A 46 -4.93 -8.54 -3.38
C LEU A 46 -3.60 -8.71 -4.12
N THR A 47 -3.52 -8.18 -5.33
CA THR A 47 -2.36 -8.30 -6.21
C THR A 47 -1.72 -6.93 -6.44
N LEU A 48 -0.39 -6.86 -6.37
CA LEU A 48 0.39 -5.64 -6.63
C LEU A 48 0.20 -5.18 -8.08
N ASP A 49 -0.28 -3.97 -8.27
CA ASP A 49 -0.44 -3.27 -9.54
C ASP A 49 0.57 -2.11 -9.65
N ALA A 50 1.79 -2.46 -10.03
CA ALA A 50 2.90 -1.52 -10.17
C ALA A 50 2.62 -0.42 -11.21
N GLU A 51 1.97 -0.78 -12.33
CA GLU A 51 1.63 0.16 -13.41
C GLU A 51 0.46 1.09 -13.05
N LYS A 52 -0.33 0.74 -12.03
CA LYS A 52 -1.50 1.52 -11.56
C LYS A 52 -2.60 1.63 -12.64
N THR A 53 -2.69 0.68 -13.55
CA THR A 53 -3.60 0.63 -14.71
C THR A 53 -4.72 -0.39 -14.56
N ARG A 54 -4.60 -1.36 -13.63
CA ARG A 54 -5.56 -2.47 -13.56
C ARG A 54 -6.96 -2.00 -13.16
N PRO A 55 -8.02 -2.58 -13.78
CA PRO A 55 -9.39 -2.21 -13.46
C PRO A 55 -9.77 -2.60 -12.03
N GLY A 56 -10.81 -1.95 -11.50
CA GLY A 56 -11.34 -2.22 -10.16
C GLY A 56 -10.83 -1.29 -9.07
N ARG A 57 -11.28 -1.56 -7.84
CA ARG A 57 -10.92 -0.75 -6.66
C ARG A 57 -9.45 -0.98 -6.31
N GLY A 58 -8.70 0.11 -6.13
CA GLY A 58 -7.30 0.08 -5.70
C GLY A 58 -7.13 0.45 -4.23
N TRP A 59 -6.17 -0.17 -3.57
CA TRP A 59 -5.71 0.15 -2.21
C TRP A 59 -4.23 0.54 -2.25
N TYR A 60 -3.91 1.70 -1.68
CA TYR A 60 -2.56 2.24 -1.68
C TYR A 60 -1.89 1.98 -0.33
N VAL A 61 -0.65 1.49 -0.35
CA VAL A 61 0.16 1.14 0.82
C VAL A 61 1.53 1.78 0.69
N CYS A 62 2.06 2.35 1.77
CA CYS A 62 3.40 2.93 1.76
C CYS A 62 4.45 1.84 1.98
N SER A 63 5.68 2.11 1.55
CA SER A 63 6.83 1.20 1.65
C SER A 63 7.31 0.90 3.08
N ASP A 64 6.60 1.42 4.09
CA ASP A 64 6.88 1.12 5.50
C ASP A 64 6.62 -0.38 5.78
N PRO A 65 7.62 -1.13 6.27
CA PRO A 65 7.49 -2.57 6.47
C PRO A 65 6.39 -2.93 7.49
N VAL A 66 6.09 -2.07 8.45
CA VAL A 66 5.00 -2.27 9.41
C VAL A 66 3.65 -2.19 8.68
N CYS A 67 3.53 -1.29 7.70
CA CYS A 67 2.33 -1.18 6.87
C CYS A 67 2.17 -2.39 5.96
N ALA A 68 3.24 -2.84 5.30
CA ALA A 68 3.23 -4.03 4.46
C ALA A 68 2.80 -5.29 5.25
N ALA A 69 3.37 -5.51 6.44
CA ALA A 69 3.04 -6.65 7.30
C ALA A 69 1.56 -6.64 7.74
N LYS A 70 1.01 -5.46 8.08
CA LYS A 70 -0.42 -5.31 8.40
C LYS A 70 -1.30 -5.50 7.17
N PHE A 71 -0.84 -5.04 6.00
CA PHE A 71 -1.58 -5.17 4.75
C PHE A 71 -1.69 -6.60 4.25
N ALA A 72 -0.72 -7.47 4.55
CA ALA A 72 -0.82 -8.90 4.25
C ALA A 72 -2.07 -9.58 4.87
N LYS A 73 -2.59 -9.03 5.98
CA LYS A 73 -3.81 -9.50 6.66
C LYS A 73 -5.04 -8.66 6.33
N PHE A 74 -4.90 -7.63 5.49
CA PHE A 74 -5.97 -6.71 5.16
C PHE A 74 -7.00 -7.37 4.24
N ARG A 75 -8.28 -7.28 4.64
CA ARG A 75 -9.41 -7.82 3.86
C ARG A 75 -10.36 -6.69 3.51
N PRO A 76 -10.33 -6.20 2.25
CA PRO A 76 -11.25 -5.15 1.83
C PRO A 76 -12.69 -5.66 1.80
N GLY A 77 -13.66 -4.79 2.10
CA GLY A 77 -15.08 -5.11 1.96
C GLY A 77 -15.68 -5.92 3.11
N THR A 78 -14.89 -6.42 4.06
CA THR A 78 -15.46 -6.94 5.32
C THR A 78 -15.97 -5.75 6.13
N ARG A 79 -17.25 -5.39 5.97
CA ARG A 79 -17.92 -4.53 6.95
C ARG A 79 -17.73 -5.23 8.29
N ARG A 80 -16.96 -4.65 9.20
CA ARG A 80 -17.12 -4.98 10.62
C ARG A 80 -18.59 -4.68 10.91
N LYS A 81 -19.37 -5.71 11.25
CA LYS A 81 -20.75 -5.55 11.71
C LYS A 81 -20.67 -4.51 12.82
N GLY A 82 -21.19 -3.31 12.55
CA GLY A 82 -20.94 -2.14 13.38
C GLY A 82 -21.21 -2.49 14.84
N GLY A 83 -20.21 -2.31 15.70
CA GLY A 83 -20.46 -2.27 17.13
C GLY A 83 -21.56 -1.23 17.33
N LYS A 84 -22.63 -1.61 18.03
CA LYS A 84 -23.75 -0.70 18.33
C LYS A 84 -23.11 0.58 18.91
N HIS A 85 -23.20 1.70 18.21
CA HIS A 85 -22.97 2.99 18.84
C HIS A 85 -24.13 3.14 19.82
N VAL A 86 -23.90 2.74 21.08
CA VAL A 86 -24.81 3.11 22.16
C VAL A 86 -24.64 4.61 22.32
N ARG A 87 -25.69 5.34 21.91
CA ARG A 87 -25.82 6.77 22.19
C ARG A 87 -26.28 6.94 23.62
#